data_AF-A0A1K0FIZ1-F1
#
_entry.id   AF-A0A1K0FIZ1-F1
#
_cell.length_a   1.000
_cell.length_b   1.000
_cell.length_c   1.000
_cell.angle_alpha   90.00
_cell.angle_beta   90.00
_cell.angle_gamma   90.00
#
_symmetry.space_group_name_H-M   'P 1'
#
loop_
_entity.id
_entity.type
_entity.pdbx_description
1 polymer ?
#
loop_
_entity_poly.entity_id
_entity_poly.type
_entity_poly.pdbx_seq_one_letter_code
_entity_poly.pdbx_strand_id
1 'polypeptide(L)'
;MARGMWGRLVSATGILVAAAVLGAGMAPAAHATPPLLREESPAAAPKAAAKPTTLEISGTDNSKIVIQQAERPELFQRVLSEVNWLSGAEPTTTRPKADKLGPKYTVTVLAKDKATQLYDLYPLASGGPRAFRPERQPTGRKSAGWFYGRLTMSESLRVSGVPLEEKPDVVSGGIGGGIGEEVDSSEIDPVAVGNDVFHQMRRPFLINVAVLLVVLAGLGGVAYLIRRRV
;
A
#
# COMPACT_ATOMS: atom_id res chain seq x y z
N MET A 1 32.48 -44.85 -16.16
CA MET A 1 31.69 -46.03 -16.58
C MET A 1 30.27 -45.82 -16.06
N ALA A 2 29.36 -45.09 -16.70
CA ALA A 2 28.60 -45.38 -17.93
C ALA A 2 27.87 -46.75 -17.92
N ARG A 3 26.55 -46.74 -17.61
CA ARG A 3 25.42 -47.28 -18.44
C ARG A 3 24.20 -47.72 -17.61
N GLY A 4 23.01 -47.43 -18.14
CA GLY A 4 21.72 -48.09 -17.83
C GLY A 4 20.56 -47.10 -17.61
N MET A 5 20.01 -46.45 -18.65
CA MET A 5 18.77 -46.83 -19.38
C MET A 5 17.52 -46.98 -18.48
N TRP A 6 16.61 -46.00 -18.47
CA TRP A 6 15.43 -45.85 -19.36
C TRP A 6 14.39 -46.98 -19.27
N GLY A 7 13.17 -46.59 -18.88
CA GLY A 7 11.93 -47.17 -19.40
C GLY A 7 11.00 -47.80 -18.37
N ARG A 8 9.87 -47.14 -18.09
CA ARG A 8 8.52 -47.73 -18.22
C ARG A 8 7.43 -46.66 -18.01
N LEU A 9 6.87 -46.26 -19.15
CA LEU A 9 5.51 -45.76 -19.35
C LEU A 9 4.52 -46.94 -19.23
N VAL A 10 3.24 -46.64 -18.91
CA VAL A 10 1.95 -47.28 -19.32
C VAL A 10 0.94 -47.10 -18.17
N SER A 11 -0.02 -46.16 -18.22
CA SER A 11 -1.37 -46.19 -18.83
C SER A 11 -2.45 -46.93 -18.02
N ALA A 12 -3.52 -46.22 -17.63
CA ALA A 12 -4.93 -46.65 -17.52
C ALA A 12 -5.71 -45.43 -16.98
N THR A 13 -6.47 -44.62 -17.75
CA THR A 13 -7.68 -44.86 -18.56
C THR A 13 -8.91 -45.31 -17.75
N GLY A 14 -9.79 -44.33 -17.48
CA GLY A 14 -11.25 -44.45 -17.51
C GLY A 14 -11.98 -44.39 -16.16
N ILE A 15 -13.24 -43.95 -16.04
CA ILE A 15 -14.29 -43.40 -16.94
C ILE A 15 -15.54 -43.14 -16.01
N LEU A 16 -16.56 -42.38 -16.50
CA LEU A 16 -17.95 -42.17 -15.98
C LEU A 16 -18.15 -41.15 -14.84
N VAL A 17 -18.85 -40.01 -14.97
CA VAL A 17 -20.18 -39.61 -15.51
C VAL A 17 -21.39 -40.08 -14.68
N ALA A 18 -22.09 -39.12 -14.05
CA ALA A 18 -23.55 -38.95 -13.95
C ALA A 18 -23.84 -37.71 -13.06
N ALA A 19 -24.35 -36.59 -13.58
CA ALA A 19 -25.77 -36.29 -13.87
C ALA A 19 -26.65 -36.31 -12.60
N ALA A 20 -26.96 -35.14 -12.05
CA ALA A 20 -28.24 -34.40 -12.23
C ALA A 20 -29.24 -34.78 -11.10
N VAL A 21 -30.01 -33.87 -10.47
CA VAL A 21 -31.28 -33.33 -10.97
C VAL A 21 -32.00 -32.56 -9.81
N LEU A 22 -32.47 -31.35 -10.12
CA LEU A 22 -33.71 -30.62 -9.73
C LEU A 22 -34.16 -30.36 -8.28
N GLY A 23 -34.76 -29.16 -8.12
CA GLY A 23 -35.91 -28.87 -7.26
C GLY A 23 -35.86 -27.45 -6.66
N ALA A 24 -36.23 -26.39 -7.38
CA ALA A 24 -37.59 -25.84 -7.53
C ALA A 24 -38.23 -25.32 -6.21
N GLY A 25 -38.63 -24.03 -6.19
CA GLY A 25 -39.62 -23.53 -5.22
C GLY A 25 -39.53 -22.05 -4.88
N MET A 26 -40.39 -21.24 -5.47
CA MET A 26 -40.60 -19.81 -5.21
C MET A 26 -41.49 -19.54 -3.98
N ALA A 27 -41.13 -18.49 -3.22
CA ALA A 27 -42.01 -17.46 -2.61
C ALA A 27 -42.88 -17.82 -1.35
N PRO A 28 -43.64 -16.87 -0.75
CA PRO A 28 -43.22 -16.08 0.42
C PRO A 28 -44.22 -16.06 1.61
N ALA A 29 -43.79 -15.43 2.71
CA ALA A 29 -44.58 -14.71 3.73
C ALA A 29 -45.60 -15.43 4.66
N ALA A 30 -45.36 -15.20 5.96
CA ALA A 30 -46.33 -14.76 6.99
C ALA A 30 -47.03 -15.78 7.92
N HIS A 31 -46.88 -15.45 9.22
CA HIS A 31 -47.75 -15.67 10.39
C HIS A 31 -47.70 -17.02 11.14
N ALA A 32 -47.10 -17.01 12.34
CA ALA A 32 -47.80 -17.00 13.64
C ALA A 32 -46.86 -17.39 14.81
N THR A 33 -46.74 -16.49 15.78
CA THR A 33 -46.04 -16.49 17.09
C THR A 33 -46.71 -17.43 18.14
N PRO A 34 -46.23 -17.58 19.40
CA PRO A 34 -44.90 -17.90 20.00
C PRO A 34 -45.02 -19.11 21.01
N PRO A 35 -43.99 -19.54 21.78
CA PRO A 35 -43.63 -18.87 23.05
C PRO A 35 -42.13 -18.92 23.46
N LEU A 36 -41.71 -17.80 24.09
CA LEU A 36 -40.81 -17.70 25.26
C LEU A 36 -39.30 -18.05 25.13
N LEU A 37 -38.52 -17.10 25.65
CA LEU A 37 -37.11 -17.16 26.10
C LEU A 37 -36.02 -16.83 25.06
N ARG A 38 -35.72 -15.53 24.90
CA ARG A 38 -34.44 -14.90 25.27
C ARG A 38 -34.41 -13.46 24.73
N GLU A 39 -34.41 -12.48 25.63
CA GLU A 39 -34.12 -11.09 25.29
C GLU A 39 -32.66 -11.00 24.85
N GLU A 40 -32.42 -11.10 23.54
CA GLU A 40 -31.16 -10.66 22.96
C GLU A 40 -31.15 -9.14 23.00
N SER A 41 -30.44 -8.60 23.99
CA SER A 41 -30.10 -7.18 24.06
C SER A 41 -29.59 -6.72 22.70
N PRO A 42 -30.07 -5.59 22.14
CA PRO A 42 -29.53 -5.06 20.91
C PRO A 42 -28.05 -4.75 21.15
N ALA A 43 -27.18 -5.51 20.50
CA ALA A 43 -25.76 -5.25 20.46
C ALA A 43 -25.59 -3.80 19.97
N ALA A 44 -25.20 -2.92 20.89
CA ALA A 44 -24.95 -1.52 20.58
C ALA A 44 -23.96 -1.45 19.41
N ALA A 45 -24.41 -0.89 18.29
CA ALA A 45 -23.55 -0.60 17.16
C ALA A 45 -22.31 0.16 17.68
N PRO A 46 -21.08 -0.22 17.30
CA PRO A 46 -19.88 0.43 17.77
C PRO A 46 -19.98 1.93 17.54
N LYS A 47 -19.97 2.72 18.62
CA LYS A 47 -20.01 4.17 18.55
C LYS A 47 -18.87 4.62 17.64
N ALA A 48 -19.23 5.22 16.51
CA ALA A 48 -18.25 5.70 15.53
C ALA A 48 -17.19 6.55 16.26
N ALA A 49 -15.92 6.18 16.09
CA ALA A 49 -14.82 6.89 16.70
C ALA A 49 -14.90 8.37 16.31
N ALA A 50 -14.73 9.26 17.29
CA ALA A 50 -14.74 10.70 17.02
C ALA A 50 -13.66 11.02 16.00
N LYS A 51 -14.02 11.79 14.96
CA LYS A 51 -13.08 12.19 13.92
C LYS A 51 -11.99 13.08 14.52
N PRO A 52 -10.70 12.90 14.14
CA PRO A 52 -9.63 13.80 14.53
C PRO A 52 -9.92 15.24 14.07
N THR A 53 -9.71 16.20 14.96
CA THR A 53 -9.95 17.63 14.71
C THR A 53 -8.68 18.47 14.81
N THR A 54 -7.72 18.00 15.62
CA THR A 54 -6.50 18.74 15.92
C THR A 54 -5.30 17.79 15.94
N LEU A 55 -4.17 18.24 15.41
CA LEU A 55 -2.89 17.55 15.50
C LEU A 55 -1.93 18.44 16.29
N GLU A 56 -1.25 17.85 17.26
CA GLU A 56 -0.17 18.50 17.99
C GLU A 56 1.15 17.81 17.64
N ILE A 57 2.11 18.60 17.17
CA ILE A 57 3.46 18.13 16.85
C ILE A 57 4.40 18.78 17.86
N SER A 58 5.15 17.96 18.59
CA SER A 58 6.18 18.39 19.53
C SER A 58 7.55 17.98 19.01
N GLY A 59 8.44 18.96 18.84
CA GLY A 59 9.81 18.73 18.35
C GLY A 59 10.88 18.82 19.42
N THR A 60 12.13 18.65 18.99
CA THR A 60 13.34 18.64 19.82
C THR A 60 13.53 19.92 20.63
N ASP A 61 13.07 21.06 20.12
CA ASP A 61 13.24 22.38 20.77
C ASP A 61 12.09 22.72 21.73
N ASN A 62 11.25 21.75 22.10
CA ASN A 62 9.97 21.96 22.80
C ASN A 62 8.98 22.87 22.05
N SER A 63 9.23 23.13 20.76
CA SER A 63 8.29 23.80 19.89
C SER A 63 7.04 22.93 19.76
N LYS A 64 5.91 23.47 20.20
CA LYS A 64 4.60 22.85 20.07
C LYS A 64 3.86 23.51 18.92
N ILE A 65 3.64 22.75 17.86
CA ILE A 65 2.90 23.18 16.68
C ILE A 65 1.51 22.56 16.77
N VAL A 66 0.48 23.39 16.71
CA VAL A 66 -0.91 22.95 16.73
C VAL A 66 -1.49 23.18 15.35
N ILE A 67 -2.02 22.13 14.74
CA ILE A 67 -2.68 22.18 13.44
C ILE A 67 -4.14 21.84 13.66
N GLN A 68 -5.01 22.82 13.44
CA GLN A 68 -6.45 22.63 13.49
C GLN A 68 -7.00 22.30 12.09
N GLN A 69 -7.87 21.30 12.01
CA GLN A 69 -8.52 20.93 10.76
C GLN A 69 -9.31 22.11 10.14
N ALA A 70 -9.91 22.96 10.97
CA ALA A 70 -10.70 24.11 10.54
C ALA A 70 -9.85 25.22 9.89
N GLU A 71 -8.59 25.37 10.30
CA GLU A 71 -7.70 26.42 9.81
C GLU A 71 -6.88 25.98 8.59
N ARG A 72 -6.36 24.74 8.62
CA ARG A 72 -5.48 24.19 7.58
C ARG A 72 -5.89 22.77 7.21
N PRO A 73 -7.01 22.57 6.49
CA PRO A 73 -7.55 21.24 6.21
C PRO A 73 -6.60 20.36 5.38
N GLU A 74 -5.93 20.92 4.37
CA GLU A 74 -5.01 20.16 3.51
C GLU A 74 -3.77 19.68 4.26
N LEU A 75 -3.15 20.57 5.03
CA LEU A 75 -1.98 20.25 5.86
C LEU A 75 -2.34 19.23 6.93
N PHE A 76 -3.49 19.41 7.58
CA PHE A 76 -4.02 18.46 8.55
C PHE A 76 -4.19 17.07 7.94
N GLN A 77 -4.81 16.95 6.77
CA GLN A 77 -4.99 15.65 6.10
C GLN A 77 -3.65 15.02 5.72
N ARG A 78 -2.69 15.82 5.23
CA ARG A 78 -1.35 15.35 4.89
C ARG A 78 -0.66 14.72 6.10
N VAL A 79 -0.53 15.47 7.20
CA VAL A 79 0.12 14.98 8.44
C VAL A 79 -0.68 13.83 9.07
N LEU A 80 -2.01 13.90 9.07
CA LEU A 80 -2.84 12.80 9.57
C LEU A 80 -2.60 11.52 8.75
N SER A 81 -2.48 11.62 7.43
CA SER A 81 -2.23 10.46 6.57
C SER A 81 -0.89 9.78 6.86
N GLU A 82 0.11 10.52 7.35
CA GLU A 82 1.43 10.00 7.73
C GLU A 82 1.38 9.14 9.00
N VAL A 83 0.42 9.37 9.90
CA VAL A 83 0.33 8.66 11.18
C VAL A 83 -0.86 7.72 11.28
N ASN A 84 -1.95 7.99 10.56
CA ASN A 84 -3.19 7.24 10.69
C ASN A 84 -3.03 5.76 10.28
N TRP A 85 -2.17 5.48 9.29
CA TRP A 85 -1.90 4.12 8.85
C TRP A 85 -1.18 3.27 9.92
N LEU A 86 -0.42 3.92 10.82
CA LEU A 86 0.27 3.25 11.94
C LEU A 86 -0.72 2.69 12.97
N SER A 87 -1.97 3.16 12.99
CA SER A 87 -2.97 2.68 13.95
C SER A 87 -3.39 1.23 13.69
N GLY A 88 -3.42 0.81 12.42
CA GLY A 88 -3.85 -0.52 11.99
C GLY A 88 -2.71 -1.42 11.47
N ALA A 89 -1.53 -0.86 11.21
CA ALA A 89 -0.40 -1.64 10.71
C ALA A 89 0.27 -2.50 11.80
N GLU A 90 0.83 -3.63 11.36
CA GLU A 90 1.75 -4.43 12.15
C GLU A 90 3.16 -3.86 12.10
N PRO A 91 3.96 -4.00 13.17
CA PRO A 91 5.35 -3.52 13.19
C PRO A 91 6.14 -4.14 12.05
N THR A 92 6.68 -3.32 11.15
CA THR A 92 7.42 -3.80 9.98
C THR A 92 8.90 -3.95 10.22
N THR A 93 9.41 -3.40 11.34
CA THR A 93 10.86 -3.30 11.59
C THR A 93 11.18 -3.45 13.07
N THR A 94 12.47 -3.69 13.35
CA THR A 94 13.03 -3.61 14.69
C THR A 94 13.55 -2.21 14.98
N ARG A 95 13.81 -1.94 16.27
CA ARG A 95 14.36 -0.67 16.72
C ARG A 95 15.69 -0.36 16.00
N PRO A 96 15.78 0.76 15.26
CA PRO A 96 17.05 1.24 14.73
C PRO A 96 18.02 1.59 15.86
N LYS A 97 19.32 1.55 15.57
CA LYS A 97 20.35 1.97 16.53
C LYS A 97 20.14 3.45 16.91
N ALA A 98 20.39 3.80 18.16
CA ALA A 98 20.07 5.14 18.69
C ALA A 98 20.84 6.26 17.97
N ASP A 99 22.07 6.00 17.56
CA ASP A 99 22.93 6.89 16.75
C ASP A 99 22.42 7.10 15.32
N LYS A 100 21.41 6.33 14.89
CA LYS A 100 20.84 6.34 13.54
C LYS A 100 19.42 6.88 13.49
N LEU A 101 18.83 7.34 14.59
CA LEU A 101 17.42 7.77 14.63
C LEU A 101 17.21 9.26 14.26
N GLY A 102 18.22 10.12 14.42
CA GLY A 102 18.04 11.55 14.17
C GLY A 102 17.06 12.22 15.17
N PRO A 103 16.53 13.41 14.86
CA PRO A 103 15.62 14.15 15.73
C PRO A 103 14.29 13.42 15.88
N LYS A 104 13.73 13.48 17.09
CA LYS A 104 12.44 12.87 17.45
C LYS A 104 11.34 13.93 17.42
N TYR A 105 10.26 13.65 16.70
CA TYR A 105 9.03 14.46 16.70
C TYR A 105 7.84 13.64 17.18
N THR A 106 7.19 14.07 18.24
CA THR A 106 6.00 13.38 18.76
C THR A 106 4.74 14.01 18.18
N VAL A 107 3.94 13.20 17.49
CA VAL A 107 2.65 13.59 16.92
C VAL A 107 1.54 13.03 17.80
N THR A 108 0.73 13.93 18.35
CA THR A 108 -0.48 13.60 19.10
C THR A 108 -1.69 13.95 18.25
N VAL A 109 -2.58 12.98 18.07
CA VAL A 109 -3.84 13.15 17.34
C VAL A 109 -4.94 13.40 18.34
N LEU A 110 -5.64 14.53 18.23
CA LEU A 110 -6.74 14.88 19.12
C LEU A 110 -8.07 14.82 18.37
N ALA A 111 -9.09 14.29 19.04
CA ALA A 111 -10.47 14.34 18.61
C ALA A 111 -11.30 14.99 19.72
N LYS A 112 -11.99 16.10 19.41
CA LYS A 112 -12.74 16.89 20.40
C LYS A 112 -11.87 17.26 21.61
N ASP A 113 -10.68 17.77 21.34
CA ASP A 113 -9.68 18.22 22.34
C ASP A 113 -9.15 17.12 23.28
N LYS A 114 -9.43 15.85 22.98
CA LYS A 114 -8.89 14.70 23.72
C LYS A 114 -7.85 14.00 22.87
N ALA A 115 -6.67 13.76 23.44
CA ALA A 115 -5.66 12.92 22.82
C ALA A 115 -6.22 11.52 22.55
N THR A 116 -6.10 11.06 21.31
CA THR A 116 -6.61 9.76 20.85
C THR A 116 -5.49 8.81 20.48
N GLN A 117 -4.45 9.33 19.82
CA GLN A 117 -3.31 8.56 19.34
C GLN A 117 -2.03 9.36 19.56
N LEU A 118 -0.92 8.65 19.77
CA LEU A 118 0.40 9.22 19.99
C LEU A 118 1.43 8.39 19.23
N TYR A 119 2.26 9.06 18.44
CA TYR A 119 3.32 8.43 17.64
C TYR A 119 4.60 9.25 17.72
N ASP A 120 5.75 8.57 17.69
CA ASP A 120 7.05 9.21 17.61
C ASP A 120 7.59 9.04 16.18
N LEU A 121 7.94 10.14 15.53
CA LEU A 121 8.44 10.20 14.17
C LEU A 121 9.92 10.59 14.16
N TYR A 122 10.65 9.99 13.24
CA TYR A 122 12.09 10.16 13.06
C TYR A 122 12.36 10.38 11.57
N PRO A 123 12.16 11.60 11.06
CA PRO A 123 12.24 11.89 9.63
C PRO A 123 13.66 11.71 9.07
N LEU A 124 14.70 12.02 9.85
CA LEU A 124 16.10 11.96 9.41
C LEU A 124 16.83 10.71 9.93
N ALA A 125 16.11 9.60 10.12
CA ALA A 125 16.72 8.34 10.48
C ALA A 125 17.57 7.77 9.32
N SER A 126 18.67 7.11 9.64
CA SER A 126 19.54 6.47 8.65
C SER A 126 18.83 5.27 8.02
N GLY A 127 18.85 5.20 6.69
CA GLY A 127 18.11 4.18 5.94
C GLY A 127 16.63 4.51 5.74
N GLY A 128 16.25 5.78 5.87
CA GLY A 128 14.92 6.30 5.56
C GLY A 128 14.10 6.64 6.81
N PRO A 129 13.00 7.39 6.65
CA PRO A 129 12.15 7.82 7.76
C PRO A 129 11.68 6.65 8.63
N ARG A 130 11.60 6.85 9.93
CA ARG A 130 11.13 5.84 10.90
C ARG A 130 9.98 6.40 11.72
N ALA A 131 9.06 5.52 12.10
CA ALA A 131 8.01 5.82 13.04
C ALA A 131 7.96 4.76 14.13
N PHE A 132 7.62 5.18 15.34
CA PHE A 132 7.44 4.33 16.49
C PHE A 132 6.04 4.55 17.06
N ARG A 133 5.33 3.43 17.28
CA ARG A 133 4.06 3.42 18.01
C ARG A 133 4.34 2.95 19.43
N PRO A 134 4.17 3.80 20.46
CA PRO A 134 4.26 3.38 21.85
C PRO A 134 3.14 2.41 22.23
N GLU A 135 3.43 1.53 23.20
CA GLU A 135 2.44 0.58 23.73
C GLU A 135 1.28 1.31 24.41
N ARG A 136 1.63 2.33 25.19
CA ARG A 136 0.69 3.17 25.92
C ARG A 136 0.15 4.26 25.00
N GLN A 137 -1.08 4.08 24.56
CA GLN A 137 -1.83 5.06 23.77
C GLN A 137 -2.83 5.80 24.68
N PRO A 138 -3.22 7.04 24.34
CA PRO A 138 -4.24 7.77 25.10
C PRO A 138 -5.60 7.05 25.16
N THR A 139 -5.93 6.28 24.13
CA THR A 139 -7.19 5.52 24.01
C THR A 139 -7.11 4.09 24.54
N GLY A 140 -5.94 3.62 25.00
CA GLY A 140 -5.77 2.27 25.51
C GLY A 140 -4.36 1.71 25.31
N ARG A 141 -4.23 0.39 25.19
CA ARG A 141 -2.95 -0.27 24.85
C ARG A 141 -2.97 -0.77 23.42
N LYS A 142 -1.85 -0.63 22.73
CA LYS A 142 -1.59 -1.17 21.39
C LYS A 142 -0.25 -1.89 21.40
N SER A 143 0.00 -2.79 20.45
CA SER A 143 1.34 -3.39 20.35
C SER A 143 2.36 -2.31 20.01
N ALA A 144 3.42 -2.22 20.81
CA ALA A 144 4.54 -1.35 20.49
C ALA A 144 5.25 -1.85 19.23
N GLY A 145 5.70 -0.92 18.39
CA GLY A 145 6.28 -1.31 17.11
C GLY A 145 7.08 -0.23 16.44
N TRP A 146 8.07 -0.65 15.68
CA TRP A 146 8.83 0.20 14.77
C TRP A 146 8.37 -0.02 13.34
N PHE A 147 8.27 1.08 12.62
CA PHE A 147 7.74 1.13 11.27
C PHE A 147 8.67 1.94 10.37
N TYR A 148 8.74 1.58 9.10
CA TYR A 148 9.20 2.49 8.07
C TYR A 148 8.20 3.65 7.95
N GLY A 149 8.68 4.89 8.06
CA GLY A 149 7.89 6.07 7.73
C GLY A 149 7.73 6.21 6.22
N ARG A 150 6.80 7.07 5.78
CA ARG A 150 6.70 7.40 4.36
C ARG A 150 7.80 8.39 3.99
N LEU A 151 8.18 8.38 2.72
CA LEU A 151 9.19 9.32 2.18
C LEU A 151 8.72 10.78 2.26
N THR A 152 7.41 11.02 2.26
CA THR A 152 6.82 12.36 2.38
C THR A 152 6.82 12.93 3.82
N MET A 153 7.35 12.18 4.80
CA MET A 153 7.28 12.54 6.21
C MET A 153 8.08 13.78 6.56
N SER A 154 9.33 13.89 6.07
CA SER A 154 10.21 15.04 6.33
C SER A 154 9.56 16.33 5.84
N GLU A 155 9.01 16.31 4.62
CA GLU A 155 8.37 17.46 4.01
C GLU A 155 7.05 17.83 4.69
N SER A 156 6.23 16.84 5.03
CA SER A 156 4.97 17.07 5.74
C SER A 156 5.20 17.75 7.09
N LEU A 157 6.27 17.37 7.80
CA LEU A 157 6.67 18.01 9.06
C LEU A 157 7.25 19.40 8.82
N ARG A 158 8.09 19.60 7.81
CA ARG A 158 8.66 20.91 7.48
C ARG A 158 7.60 21.95 7.14
N VAL A 159 6.63 21.60 6.27
CA VAL A 159 5.52 22.47 5.90
C VAL A 159 4.62 22.80 7.10
N SER A 160 4.58 21.93 8.11
CA SER A 160 3.88 22.22 9.36
C SER A 160 4.56 23.25 10.26
N GLY A 161 5.79 23.68 9.93
CA GLY A 161 6.58 24.64 10.69
C GLY A 161 7.64 23.99 11.58
N VAL A 162 7.89 22.69 11.43
CA VAL A 162 8.99 22.03 12.12
C VAL A 162 10.31 22.50 11.50
N PRO A 163 11.31 22.94 12.29
CA PRO A 163 12.62 23.33 11.78
C PRO A 163 13.39 22.08 11.35
N LEU A 164 13.19 21.66 10.10
CA LEU A 164 13.92 20.58 9.44
C LEU A 164 14.69 21.17 8.27
N GLU A 165 15.96 20.75 8.12
CA GLU A 165 16.73 21.08 6.92
C GLU A 165 16.02 20.55 5.67
N GLU A 166 16.03 21.37 4.62
CA GLU A 166 15.51 20.99 3.32
C GLU A 166 16.37 19.87 2.73
N LYS A 167 15.83 18.66 2.74
CA LYS A 167 16.37 17.52 2.01
C LYS A 167 15.30 17.05 1.04
N PRO A 168 15.53 17.12 -0.28
CA PRO A 168 14.60 16.54 -1.22
C PRO A 168 14.59 15.04 -0.98
N ASP A 169 13.49 14.53 -0.41
CA ASP A 169 13.27 13.11 -0.08
C ASP A 169 12.91 12.31 -1.36
N VAL A 170 13.63 12.59 -2.44
CA VAL A 170 13.61 11.81 -3.66
C VAL A 170 14.73 10.79 -3.58
N VAL A 171 14.39 9.54 -3.84
CA VAL A 171 15.38 8.51 -4.15
C VAL A 171 16.20 9.06 -5.31
N SER A 172 17.49 9.32 -5.07
CA SER A 172 18.52 9.75 -6.03
C SER A 172 18.76 8.68 -7.14
N GLY A 173 17.70 8.26 -7.82
CA GLY A 173 17.71 7.17 -8.79
C GLY A 173 16.37 6.86 -9.44
N GLY A 174 15.34 7.70 -9.26
CA GLY A 174 14.06 7.58 -9.97
C GLY A 174 14.01 8.52 -11.17
N ILE A 175 14.08 7.96 -12.38
CA ILE A 175 13.93 8.69 -13.64
C ILE A 175 12.51 9.28 -13.68
N GLY A 176 12.37 10.60 -13.57
CA GLY A 176 11.11 11.30 -13.87
C GLY A 176 10.43 12.09 -12.75
N GLY A 177 11.17 12.58 -11.74
CA GLY A 177 10.60 13.40 -10.66
C GLY A 177 11.50 14.54 -10.22
N GLY A 178 12.05 15.33 -11.15
CA GLY A 178 12.90 16.48 -10.85
C GLY A 178 12.09 17.76 -10.75
N ILE A 179 11.97 18.30 -9.54
CA ILE A 179 11.83 19.74 -9.32
C ILE A 179 13.18 20.39 -9.65
N GLY A 180 13.24 21.13 -10.76
CA GLY A 180 14.12 22.28 -10.97
C GLY A 180 15.62 22.15 -10.69
N GLU A 181 16.28 21.06 -11.08
CA GLU A 181 17.72 21.14 -11.33
C GLU A 181 17.89 21.90 -12.65
N GLU A 182 18.51 23.08 -12.61
CA GLU A 182 18.94 23.82 -13.79
C GLU A 182 20.07 23.04 -14.46
N VAL A 183 19.70 21.98 -15.19
CA VAL A 183 20.63 21.24 -16.04
C VAL A 183 21.01 22.18 -17.19
N ASP A 184 22.30 22.45 -17.30
CA ASP A 184 22.87 23.28 -18.36
C ASP A 184 22.36 22.79 -19.71
N SER A 185 21.65 23.68 -20.41
CA SER A 185 21.02 23.41 -21.71
C SER A 185 22.00 22.98 -22.81
N SER A 186 23.31 23.01 -22.57
CA SER A 186 24.35 22.56 -23.48
C SER A 186 24.67 21.06 -23.44
N GLU A 187 24.18 20.30 -22.45
CA GLU A 187 24.42 18.84 -22.34
C GLU A 187 23.23 17.95 -22.76
N ILE A 188 22.09 18.56 -23.09
CA ILE A 188 20.89 17.82 -23.51
C ILE A 188 20.91 17.69 -25.04
N ASP A 189 21.25 16.51 -25.55
CA ASP A 189 20.96 16.13 -26.94
C ASP A 189 19.50 15.58 -27.01
N PRO A 190 18.52 16.40 -27.44
CA PRO A 190 17.11 15.99 -27.50
C PRO A 190 16.87 14.85 -28.49
N VAL A 191 17.78 14.64 -29.46
CA VAL A 191 17.67 13.57 -30.46
C VAL A 191 18.10 12.23 -29.88
N ALA A 192 19.14 12.21 -29.03
CA ALA A 192 19.57 11.01 -28.32
C ALA A 192 18.50 10.52 -27.32
N VAL A 193 17.90 11.43 -26.56
CA VAL A 193 16.83 11.11 -25.60
C VAL A 193 15.55 10.64 -26.33
N GLY A 194 15.21 11.25 -27.46
CA GLY A 194 14.03 10.85 -28.26
C GLY A 194 14.14 9.43 -28.81
N ASN A 195 15.33 9.03 -29.29
CA ASN A 195 15.55 7.68 -29.83
C ASN A 195 15.47 6.59 -28.75
N ASP A 196 15.97 6.87 -27.54
CA ASP A 196 16.00 5.88 -26.46
C ASP A 196 14.59 5.59 -25.93
N VAL A 197 13.76 6.64 -25.79
CA VAL A 197 12.34 6.51 -25.43
C VAL A 197 11.56 5.72 -26.50
N PHE A 198 11.85 5.96 -27.78
CA PHE A 198 11.20 5.24 -28.89
C PHE A 198 11.56 3.74 -28.91
N HIS A 199 12.81 3.40 -28.60
CA HIS A 199 13.25 2.01 -28.50
C HIS A 199 12.62 1.29 -27.31
N GLN A 200 12.45 1.98 -26.18
CA GLN A 200 11.82 1.41 -24.98
C GLN A 200 10.32 1.18 -25.16
N MET A 201 9.59 2.05 -25.88
CA MET A 201 8.18 1.83 -26.22
C MET A 201 7.96 0.72 -27.25
N ARG A 202 8.85 0.56 -28.24
CA ARG A 202 8.71 -0.48 -29.28
C ARG A 202 8.90 -1.89 -28.75
N ARG A 203 9.78 -2.09 -27.77
CA ARG A 203 10.13 -3.43 -27.25
C ARG A 203 8.92 -4.20 -26.68
N PRO A 204 8.07 -3.66 -25.78
CA PRO A 204 6.88 -4.38 -25.31
C PRO A 204 5.84 -4.58 -26.41
N PHE A 205 5.70 -3.61 -27.34
CA PHE A 205 4.73 -3.70 -28.42
C PHE A 205 5.08 -4.81 -29.43
N LEU A 206 6.36 -4.92 -29.81
CA LEU A 206 6.85 -5.96 -30.70
C LEU A 206 6.73 -7.36 -30.09
N ILE A 207 6.99 -7.50 -28.78
CA ILE A 207 6.81 -8.78 -28.07
C ILE A 207 5.34 -9.19 -28.07
N ASN A 208 4.42 -8.28 -27.75
CA ASN A 208 3.00 -8.58 -27.74
C ASN A 208 2.46 -8.95 -29.14
N VAL A 209 2.91 -8.24 -30.18
CA VAL A 209 2.55 -8.57 -31.59
C VAL A 209 3.14 -9.92 -32.01
N ALA A 210 4.38 -10.23 -31.62
CA ALA A 210 5.00 -11.52 -31.92
C ALA A 210 4.23 -12.69 -31.30
N VAL A 211 3.80 -12.56 -30.04
CA VAL A 211 2.97 -13.57 -29.36
C VAL A 211 1.63 -13.76 -30.09
N LEU A 212 0.97 -12.67 -30.49
CA LEU A 212 -0.28 -12.73 -31.24
C LEU A 212 -0.14 -13.50 -32.56
N LEU A 213 0.94 -13.25 -33.32
CA LEU A 213 1.21 -13.95 -34.57
C LEU A 213 1.46 -15.45 -34.37
N VAL A 214 2.17 -15.83 -33.30
CA VAL A 214 2.40 -17.25 -32.97
C VAL A 214 1.08 -17.96 -32.64
N VAL A 215 0.19 -17.32 -31.87
CA VAL A 215 -1.14 -17.89 -31.54
C VAL A 215 -1.98 -18.05 -32.81
N LEU A 216 -2.03 -17.04 -33.67
CA LEU A 216 -2.77 -17.08 -34.93
C LEU A 216 -2.22 -18.15 -35.89
N ALA A 217 -0.90 -18.26 -36.01
CA ALA A 217 -0.27 -19.31 -36.81
C ALA A 217 -0.54 -20.70 -36.26
N GLY A 218 -0.55 -20.87 -34.92
CA GLY A 218 -0.92 -22.11 -34.25
C GLY A 218 -2.37 -22.51 -34.54
N LEU A 219 -3.32 -21.59 -34.36
CA LEU A 219 -4.74 -21.82 -34.66
C LEU A 219 -4.96 -22.15 -36.14
N GLY A 220 -4.34 -21.37 -37.04
CA GLY A 220 -4.41 -21.59 -38.48
C GLY A 220 -3.82 -22.93 -38.91
N GLY A 221 -2.69 -23.33 -38.32
CA GLY A 221 -2.07 -24.63 -38.56
C GLY A 221 -2.95 -25.79 -38.13
N VAL A 222 -3.57 -25.71 -36.94
CA VAL A 222 -4.50 -26.73 -36.46
C VAL A 222 -5.74 -26.81 -37.36
N ALA A 223 -6.34 -25.67 -37.72
CA ALA A 223 -7.49 -25.63 -38.62
C ALA A 223 -7.17 -26.22 -40.01
N TYR A 224 -5.98 -25.92 -40.55
CA TYR A 224 -5.50 -26.47 -41.81
C TYR A 224 -5.31 -27.99 -41.75
N LEU A 225 -4.74 -28.51 -40.66
CA LEU A 225 -4.56 -29.95 -40.47
C LEU A 225 -5.89 -30.69 -40.35
N ILE A 226 -6.87 -30.12 -39.66
CA ILE A 226 -8.23 -30.68 -39.58
C ILE A 226 -8.87 -30.72 -40.96
N ARG A 227 -8.80 -29.62 -41.73
CA ARG A 227 -9.36 -29.56 -43.10
C ARG A 227 -8.73 -30.56 -44.06
N ARG A 228 -7.45 -30.91 -43.88
CA ARG A 228 -6.77 -31.89 -44.74
C ARG A 228 -7.09 -33.35 -44.37
N ARG A 229 -7.59 -33.61 -43.17
CA ARG A 229 -7.93 -34.96 -42.69
C ARG A 229 -9.37 -35.39 -43.00
N VAL A 230 -10.22 -34.45 -43.40
CA VAL A 230 -11.58 -34.70 -43.93
C VAL A 230 -11.49 -34.80 -45.45
#